data_AF-N1ZED2-F1
#
_entry.id   AF-N1ZED2-F1
#
_cell.length_a   1.000
_cell.length_b   1.000
_cell.length_c   1.000
_cell.angle_alpha   90.00
_cell.angle_beta   90.00
_cell.angle_gamma   90.00
#
_symmetry.space_group_name_H-M   'P 1'
#
loop_
_entity.id
_entity.type
_entity.pdbx_description
1 polymer ?
#
loop_
_entity_poly.entity_id
_entity_poly.type
_entity_poly.pdbx_seq_one_letter_code
_entity_poly.pdbx_strand_id
1 'polypeptide(L)' 'MQNKDVETEQLRGNILDYIYAGAFSGMSAMILEESEVKNASYEELQTIAERYGIR' A
#
# COMPACT_ATOMS: atom_id res chain seq x y z
N MET A 1 -4.70 22.20 -8.24
CA MET A 1 -5.22 20.85 -7.91
C MET A 1 -4.16 19.81 -8.26
N GLN A 2 -3.03 19.79 -7.54
CA GLN A 2 -1.87 18.92 -7.84
C GLN A 2 -1.48 17.99 -6.67
N ASN A 3 -2.27 17.93 -5.59
CA ASN A 3 -1.88 17.20 -4.37
C ASN A 3 -2.39 15.76 -4.30
N LYS A 4 -3.62 15.49 -4.76
CA LYS A 4 -4.24 14.17 -4.54
C LYS A 4 -3.53 13.03 -5.26
N ASP A 5 -3.08 13.24 -6.50
CA ASP A 5 -2.38 12.19 -7.25
C ASP A 5 -1.01 11.87 -6.61
N VAL A 6 -0.31 12.90 -6.13
CA VAL A 6 0.96 12.75 -5.41
C VAL A 6 0.75 12.04 -4.07
N GLU A 7 -0.25 12.45 -3.29
CA GLU A 7 -0.63 11.81 -2.03
C GLU A 7 -1.04 10.34 -2.26
N THR A 8 -1.74 10.06 -3.36
CA THR A 8 -2.13 8.70 -3.75
C THR A 8 -0.93 7.83 -4.05
N GLU A 9 0.00 8.30 -4.87
CA GLU A 9 1.19 7.52 -5.22
C GLU A 9 2.18 7.39 -4.05
N GLN A 10 2.25 8.39 -3.17
CA GLN A 10 3.02 8.27 -1.92
C GLN A 10 2.44 7.20 -0.99
N LEU A 11 1.12 7.21 -0.78
CA LEU A 11 0.47 6.20 0.06
C LEU A 11 0.60 4.80 -0.55
N ARG A 12 0.44 4.69 -1.88
CA ARG A 12 0.67 3.43 -2.61
C ARG A 12 2.08 2.92 -2.40
N GLY A 13 3.08 3.79 -2.53
CA GLY A 13 4.49 3.46 -2.29
C GLY A 13 4.72 2.93 -0.88
N ASN A 14 4.24 3.64 0.14
CA ASN A 14 4.40 3.24 1.55
C ASN A 14 3.80 1.85 1.85
N ILE A 15 2.63 1.56 1.30
CA ILE A 15 1.98 0.25 1.49
C ILE A 15 2.77 -0.85 0.77
N LEU A 16 3.22 -0.60 -0.46
CA LEU A 16 4.04 -1.57 -1.20
C LEU A 16 5.37 -1.86 -0.51
N ASP A 17 6.05 -0.84 0.01
CA ASP A 17 7.29 -1.01 0.76
C ASP A 17 7.07 -1.89 2.01
N TYR A 18 5.97 -1.68 2.72
CA TYR A 18 5.59 -2.50 3.87
C TYR A 18 5.31 -3.96 3.46
N ILE A 19 4.55 -4.17 2.39
CA ILE A 19 4.26 -5.51 1.84
C ILE A 19 5.55 -6.22 1.44
N TYR A 20 6.45 -5.54 0.72
CA TYR A 20 7.70 -6.14 0.29
C TYR A 20 8.64 -6.45 1.46
N ALA A 21 8.73 -5.56 2.45
CA ALA A 21 9.49 -5.81 3.67
C ALA A 21 8.92 -7.01 4.45
N GLY A 22 7.60 -7.13 4.56
CA GLY A 22 6.91 -8.27 5.15
C GLY A 22 7.19 -9.57 4.41
N ALA A 23 7.04 -9.56 3.08
CA ALA A 23 7.31 -10.71 2.23
C ALA A 23 8.77 -11.19 2.37
N PHE A 24 9.72 -10.27 2.37
CA PHE A 24 11.15 -10.58 2.50
C PHE A 24 11.55 -11.00 3.93
N SER A 25 10.83 -10.57 4.96
CA SER A 25 11.07 -10.94 6.36
C SER A 25 10.43 -12.26 6.79
N GLY A 26 9.81 -13.00 5.86
CA GLY A 26 9.24 -14.34 6.11
C GLY A 26 7.72 -14.39 6.09
N MET A 27 7.03 -13.26 5.89
CA MET A 27 5.58 -13.22 5.62
C MET A 27 5.31 -13.23 4.12
N SER A 28 5.85 -14.21 3.41
CA SER A 28 5.82 -14.30 1.94
C SER A 28 4.42 -14.22 1.34
N ALA A 29 3.37 -14.60 2.07
CA ALA A 29 1.98 -14.47 1.65
C ALA A 29 1.54 -13.02 1.39
N MET A 30 2.18 -12.02 2.00
CA MET A 30 1.85 -10.61 1.79
C MET A 30 2.03 -10.16 0.35
N ILE A 31 2.91 -10.80 -0.44
CA ILE A 31 3.11 -10.46 -1.85
C ILE A 31 1.84 -10.63 -2.68
N LEU A 32 0.89 -11.47 -2.23
CA LEU A 32 -0.37 -11.68 -2.93
C LEU A 32 -1.27 -10.43 -2.93
N GLU A 33 -1.01 -9.48 -2.03
CA GLU A 33 -1.76 -8.22 -1.91
C GLU A 33 -1.20 -7.10 -2.80
N GLU A 34 -0.04 -7.31 -3.43
CA GLU A 34 0.60 -6.32 -4.31
C GLU A 34 -0.34 -5.84 -5.43
N SER A 35 -1.08 -6.76 -6.05
CA SER A 35 -2.01 -6.45 -7.13
C SER A 35 -3.19 -5.60 -6.66
N GLU A 36 -3.72 -5.85 -5.45
CA GLU A 36 -4.78 -5.03 -4.85
C GLU A 36 -4.28 -3.59 -4.67
N VAL A 37 -3.09 -3.43 -4.08
CA VAL A 37 -2.51 -2.12 -3.80
C VAL A 37 -2.15 -1.35 -5.07
N LYS A 38 -1.67 -2.01 -6.13
CA LYS A 38 -1.34 -1.36 -7.40
C LYS A 38 -2.56 -0.82 -8.15
N ASN A 39 -3.71 -1.45 -7.97
CA ASN A 39 -4.94 -1.08 -8.70
C ASN A 39 -5.91 -0.26 -7.84
N ALA A 40 -5.67 -0.15 -6.54
CA ALA A 40 -6.50 0.59 -5.60
C ALA A 40 -6.52 2.10 -5.90
N SER A 41 -7.71 2.69 -5.73
CA SER A 41 -7.96 4.12 -5.62
C SER A 41 -7.44 4.67 -4.28
N TYR A 42 -7.41 6.00 -4.13
CA TYR A 42 -6.96 6.63 -2.89
C TYR A 42 -7.72 6.17 -1.64
N GLU A 43 -9.04 6.06 -1.72
CA GLU A 43 -9.90 5.66 -0.59
C GLU A 43 -9.69 4.18 -0.21
N GLU A 44 -9.48 3.32 -1.22
CA GLU A 44 -9.11 1.92 -1.00
C GLU A 44 -7.71 1.81 -0.38
N LEU A 45 -6.74 2.62 -0.84
CA LEU A 45 -5.40 2.67 -0.24
C LEU A 45 -5.45 3.12 1.22
N GLN A 46 -6.29 4.09 1.59
CA GLN A 46 -6.48 4.50 2.99
C GLN A 46 -7.02 3.33 3.83
N THR A 47 -8.02 2.61 3.31
CA THR A 47 -8.58 1.43 3.98
C THR A 47 -7.51 0.34 4.17
N ILE A 48 -6.69 0.09 3.15
CA ILE A 48 -5.58 -0.88 3.22
C ILE A 48 -4.53 -0.43 4.25
N ALA A 49 -4.15 0.85 4.26
CA ALA A 49 -3.19 1.40 5.21
C ALA A 49 -3.68 1.23 6.67
N GLU A 50 -4.97 1.47 6.93
CA GLU A 50 -5.59 1.26 8.24
C GLU A 50 -5.50 -0.21 8.70
N ARG A 51 -5.71 -1.19 7.80
CA ARG A 51 -5.54 -2.63 8.13
C ARG A 51 -4.13 -2.95 8.62
N TYR A 52 -3.13 -2.25 8.08
CA TYR A 52 -1.72 -2.43 8.42
C TYR A 52 -1.20 -1.48 9.51
N GLY A 53 -2.01 -0.53 9.96
CA GLY A 53 -1.58 0.51 10.90
C GLY A 53 -0.57 1.49 10.31
N ILE A 54 -0.52 1.62 8.98
CA ILE A 54 0.30 2.60 8.27
C ILE A 54 -0.44 3.94 8.33
N ARG A 55 0.24 5.00 8.78
CA ARG A 55 -0.31 6.36 8.93
C ARG A 55 0.38 7.34 8.00
#